data_AF-A0A0Q6TY60-F1
#
_entry.id   AF-A0A0Q6TY60-F1
#
_cell.length_a   1.000
_cell.length_b   1.000
_cell.length_c   1.000
_cell.angle_alpha   90.00
_cell.angle_beta   90.00
_cell.angle_gamma   90.00
#
_symmetry.space_group_name_H-M   'P 1'
#
loop_
_entity.id
_entity.type
_entity.pdbx_description
1 polymer ?
#
loop_
_entity_poly.entity_id
_entity_poly.type
_entity_poly.pdbx_seq_one_letter_code
_entity_poly.pdbx_strand_id
1 'polypeptide(L)'
;MRAAIVAVALLLGAPTVASAQSVDNVVVAPQARGHWLRAESDHVIVYSDEGEAVLRRVVDDLEALDQTLRALYGRQGGPPSRKFPIYLVRPVDPGATENLSYRRFLPGAAVSALSMNVAEPDDIFAVVIRDNFRFFNATDKTAGDDGVLSAYALHFFSETFPFRQPRWLVKGAAIYYSAVDIQPDRIVIGQTPALFDERRVIGSLDGVAHVIAETGDGESAANRRRFDERAALLVRYLWSDPGRKAKLDAYLKRLEGGEHDVDAAWTEVFGAPPEKLKDTLAVFLGAKPVLTTIPRIGETHRAVTIRRMPAGADDLILELQQLKAGPASTDRPGLLRHFRKAAARRPDERYSRQALARAEITIGDRDEGERLLERLLAEDGGNLEALRLMGTSKLYRAASDLPHREALLASARTYLARADAAEPNDYQTLFLLAQTMATEGTPSPERLALLRRAVGLAPEVPKIRIVAAVAFLMADDANTAFALLKPLSADPNGGEAARQARLLLDMMAKYGAEP
;
A
#
# COMPACT_ATOMS: atom_id res chain seq x y z
N MET A 1 -19.61 -19.31 42.99
CA MET A 1 -18.64 -20.38 42.70
C MET A 1 -17.94 -19.99 41.40
N ARG A 2 -16.92 -19.11 41.32
CA ARG A 2 -15.58 -19.21 41.94
C ARG A 2 -15.21 -20.63 42.35
N ALA A 3 -14.19 -21.15 41.67
CA ALA A 3 -13.50 -22.42 41.89
C ALA A 3 -14.35 -23.67 41.55
N ALA A 4 -13.94 -24.56 40.65
CA ALA A 4 -12.57 -25.01 40.39
C ALA A 4 -11.80 -24.19 39.35
N ILE A 5 -10.86 -23.41 39.89
CA ILE A 5 -9.73 -22.74 39.25
C ILE A 5 -8.51 -23.54 39.72
N VAL A 6 -7.46 -23.56 38.89
CA VAL A 6 -6.10 -24.10 39.10
C VAL A 6 -5.86 -25.48 38.50
N ALA A 7 -5.56 -25.48 37.20
CA ALA A 7 -4.31 -26.04 36.68
C ALA A 7 -3.83 -25.16 35.52
N VAL A 8 -3.27 -24.01 35.89
CA VAL A 8 -2.35 -23.22 35.06
C VAL A 8 -0.96 -23.82 35.28
N ALA A 9 -0.26 -24.19 34.21
CA ALA A 9 1.15 -23.82 33.95
C ALA A 9 1.82 -24.74 32.91
N LEU A 10 2.61 -24.10 32.02
CA LEU A 10 3.63 -24.63 31.10
C LEU A 10 3.06 -25.22 29.79
N LEU A 11 3.29 -24.66 28.61
CA LEU A 11 4.49 -23.99 28.06
C LEU A 11 4.09 -22.66 27.38
N LEU A 12 4.68 -21.49 27.68
CA LEU A 12 6.04 -21.09 27.30
C LEU A 12 6.51 -21.71 25.98
N GLY A 13 5.88 -21.31 24.88
CA GLY A 13 6.64 -21.04 23.67
C GLY A 13 7.12 -19.59 23.77
N ALA A 14 8.41 -19.37 23.96
CA ALA A 14 9.05 -18.10 23.67
C ALA A 14 8.60 -17.58 22.28
N PRO A 15 8.79 -16.29 21.93
CA PRO A 15 8.90 -15.98 20.51
C PRO A 15 9.98 -16.93 19.97
N THR A 16 9.57 -17.97 19.24
CA THR A 16 10.48 -18.57 18.28
C THR A 16 10.74 -17.41 17.36
N VAL A 17 11.88 -16.75 17.58
CA VAL A 17 12.66 -16.23 16.48
C VAL A 17 12.59 -17.37 15.49
N ALA A 18 11.75 -17.22 14.47
CA ALA A 18 11.80 -18.07 13.32
C ALA A 18 13.19 -17.80 12.78
N SER A 19 14.16 -18.59 13.26
CA SER A 19 15.40 -18.80 12.57
C SER A 19 14.93 -19.24 11.20
N ALA A 20 15.02 -18.33 10.24
CA ALA A 20 14.89 -18.61 8.83
C ALA A 20 15.60 -19.94 8.65
N GLN A 21 14.84 -21.00 8.34
CA GLN A 21 15.44 -22.31 8.11
C GLN A 21 16.54 -22.03 7.09
N SER A 22 17.79 -22.29 7.48
CA SER A 22 18.88 -22.26 6.53
C SER A 22 18.47 -23.24 5.45
N VAL A 23 18.31 -22.71 4.25
CA VAL A 23 18.01 -23.47 3.04
C VAL A 23 19.29 -24.21 2.67
N ASP A 24 19.69 -25.13 3.54
CA ASP A 24 20.88 -25.95 3.38
C ASP A 24 20.46 -27.11 2.48
N ASN A 25 20.73 -26.91 1.18
CA ASN A 25 20.52 -27.79 0.04
C ASN A 25 19.28 -27.52 -0.83
N VAL A 26 19.02 -26.26 -1.20
CA VAL A 26 18.43 -26.01 -2.52
C VAL A 26 19.56 -25.84 -3.52
N VAL A 27 19.71 -26.80 -4.42
CA VAL A 27 20.57 -26.67 -5.60
C VAL A 27 19.88 -25.70 -6.57
N VAL A 28 20.00 -24.40 -6.30
CA VAL A 28 19.58 -23.38 -7.27
C VAL A 28 20.69 -23.28 -8.31
N ALA A 29 20.38 -23.60 -9.57
CA ALA A 29 21.30 -23.32 -10.67
C ALA A 29 21.73 -21.83 -10.60
N PRO A 30 23.02 -21.51 -10.74
CA PRO A 30 23.50 -20.14 -10.61
C PRO A 30 22.76 -19.23 -11.58
N GLN A 31 22.03 -18.26 -11.04
CA GLN A 31 21.29 -17.29 -11.85
C GLN A 31 22.23 -16.18 -12.29
N ALA A 32 22.21 -15.87 -13.59
CA ALA A 32 22.92 -14.70 -14.10
C ALA A 32 22.44 -13.46 -13.33
N ARG A 33 23.37 -12.60 -12.92
CA ARG A 33 23.04 -11.39 -12.14
C ARG A 33 22.62 -10.27 -13.09
N GLY A 34 21.50 -9.64 -12.79
CA GLY A 34 20.99 -8.44 -13.46
C GLY A 34 21.58 -7.15 -12.90
N HIS A 35 21.09 -6.04 -13.44
CA HIS A 35 21.46 -4.71 -12.99
C HIS A 35 20.58 -4.19 -11.85
N TRP A 36 19.36 -4.69 -11.69
CA TRP A 36 18.53 -4.35 -10.53
C TRP A 36 19.16 -4.83 -9.23
N LEU A 37 19.07 -3.98 -8.22
CA LEU A 37 19.45 -4.24 -6.84
C LEU A 37 18.19 -4.33 -5.97
N ARG A 38 18.26 -5.13 -4.93
CA ARG A 38 17.28 -5.23 -3.84
C ARG A 38 18.00 -4.89 -2.54
N ALA A 39 17.58 -3.82 -1.89
CA ALA A 39 18.01 -3.44 -0.55
C ALA A 39 16.88 -3.72 0.45
N GLU A 40 17.20 -4.38 1.55
CA GLU A 40 16.24 -4.76 2.58
C GLU A 40 16.72 -4.29 3.95
N SER A 41 15.78 -3.73 4.71
CA SER A 41 15.92 -3.32 6.11
C SER A 41 14.77 -3.90 6.94
N ASP A 42 14.46 -3.31 8.09
CA ASP A 42 13.43 -3.81 9.00
C ASP A 42 12.01 -3.59 8.44
N HIS A 43 11.73 -2.41 7.85
CA HIS A 43 10.40 -2.00 7.42
C HIS A 43 10.22 -1.93 5.90
N VAL A 44 11.29 -1.83 5.12
CA VAL A 44 11.20 -1.63 3.67
C VAL A 44 12.04 -2.61 2.86
N ILE A 45 11.62 -2.82 1.62
CA ILE A 45 12.42 -3.44 0.56
C ILE A 45 12.44 -2.49 -0.62
N VAL A 46 13.61 -1.97 -0.98
CA VAL A 46 13.78 -1.06 -2.11
C VAL A 46 14.44 -1.78 -3.28
N TYR A 47 13.78 -1.78 -4.43
CA TYR A 47 14.31 -2.25 -5.69
C TYR A 47 14.71 -1.06 -6.55
N SER A 48 15.90 -1.07 -7.15
CA SER A 48 16.32 -0.03 -8.09
C SER A 48 17.40 -0.52 -9.05
N ASP A 49 17.47 0.06 -10.24
CA ASP A 49 18.61 -0.10 -11.17
C ASP A 49 19.73 0.92 -10.94
N GLU A 50 19.64 1.74 -9.89
CA GLU A 50 20.69 2.67 -9.47
C GLU A 50 21.79 1.97 -8.63
N GLY A 51 22.84 2.71 -8.27
CA GLY A 51 23.98 2.17 -7.52
C GLY A 51 23.69 1.92 -6.03
N GLU A 52 24.46 1.01 -5.41
CA GLU A 52 24.29 0.61 -4.00
C GLU A 52 24.28 1.78 -3.01
N ALA A 53 25.06 2.84 -3.27
CA ALA A 53 25.10 4.04 -2.44
C ALA A 53 23.74 4.77 -2.41
N VAL A 54 23.04 4.84 -3.55
CA VAL A 54 21.70 5.44 -3.65
C VAL A 54 20.69 4.60 -2.87
N LEU A 55 20.67 3.28 -3.07
CA LEU A 55 19.72 2.42 -2.34
C LEU A 55 19.95 2.48 -0.83
N ARG A 56 21.21 2.46 -0.38
CA ARG A 56 21.52 2.54 1.06
C ARG A 56 21.00 3.84 1.66
N ARG A 57 21.26 4.98 1.00
CA ARG A 57 20.74 6.28 1.43
C ARG A 57 19.22 6.29 1.51
N VAL A 58 18.54 5.86 0.44
CA VAL A 58 17.07 5.84 0.38
C VAL A 58 16.48 4.96 1.48
N VAL A 59 17.06 3.79 1.73
CA VAL A 59 16.63 2.90 2.83
C VAL A 59 16.87 3.55 4.20
N ASP A 60 18.04 4.17 4.42
CA ASP A 60 18.35 4.86 5.68
C ASP A 60 17.37 6.03 5.96
N ASP A 61 16.98 6.77 4.91
CA ASP A 61 16.02 7.88 4.99
C ASP A 61 14.59 7.38 5.25
N LEU A 62 14.17 6.29 4.60
CA LEU A 62 12.89 5.63 4.86
C LEU A 62 12.76 5.10 6.29
N GLU A 63 13.81 4.46 6.80
CA GLU A 63 13.83 3.98 8.18
C GLU A 63 13.85 5.14 9.19
N ALA A 64 14.54 6.24 8.89
CA ALA A 64 14.49 7.44 9.72
C ALA A 64 13.09 8.08 9.73
N LEU A 65 12.41 8.11 8.59
CA LEU A 65 11.02 8.56 8.48
C LEU A 65 10.08 7.64 9.27
N ASP A 66 10.19 6.31 9.14
CA ASP A 66 9.38 5.36 9.91
C ASP A 66 9.47 5.62 11.41
N GLN A 67 10.68 5.72 11.94
CA GLN A 67 10.89 5.95 13.37
C GLN A 67 10.34 7.29 13.84
N THR A 68 10.48 8.31 12.99
CA THR A 68 9.89 9.64 13.24
C THR A 68 8.38 9.55 13.35
N LEU A 69 7.73 8.91 12.37
CA LEU A 69 6.28 8.76 12.36
C LEU A 69 5.81 7.92 13.56
N ARG A 70 6.47 6.80 13.88
CA ARG A 70 6.15 6.00 15.07
C ARG A 70 6.30 6.80 16.36
N ALA A 71 7.29 7.68 16.47
CA ALA A 71 7.48 8.54 17.64
C ALA A 71 6.39 9.58 17.75
N LEU A 72 6.06 10.26 16.66
CA LEU A 72 5.03 11.30 16.62
C LEU A 72 3.63 10.76 16.89
N TYR A 73 3.33 9.54 16.47
CA TYR A 73 2.00 8.94 16.54
C TYR A 73 1.86 7.83 17.59
N GLY A 74 2.85 7.66 18.47
CA GLY A 74 2.78 6.70 19.59
C GLY A 74 2.69 5.24 19.15
N ARG A 75 3.35 4.87 18.04
CA ARG A 75 3.35 3.52 17.45
C ARG A 75 4.68 2.79 17.64
N GLN A 76 5.25 2.95 18.82
CA GLN A 76 6.53 2.33 19.18
C GLN A 76 6.35 0.82 19.45
N GLY A 77 7.22 0.00 18.85
CA GLY A 77 7.33 -1.44 19.13
C GLY A 77 6.55 -2.37 18.19
N GLY A 78 7.03 -3.61 18.10
CA GLY A 78 6.51 -4.69 17.26
C GLY A 78 7.18 -4.73 15.86
N PRO A 79 7.57 -5.91 15.35
CA PRO A 79 7.99 -6.01 13.96
C PRO A 79 6.83 -5.61 13.04
N PRO A 80 7.10 -4.98 11.87
CA PRO A 80 6.03 -4.67 10.94
C PRO A 80 5.32 -5.96 10.49
N SER A 81 4.04 -5.83 10.16
CA SER A 81 3.22 -6.94 9.67
C SER A 81 3.81 -7.54 8.38
N ARG A 82 4.39 -6.67 7.56
CA ARG A 82 5.15 -6.95 6.34
C ARG A 82 6.14 -5.83 6.08
N LYS A 83 7.16 -6.10 5.27
CA LYS A 83 8.00 -5.03 4.72
C LYS A 83 7.31 -4.39 3.53
N PHE A 84 7.41 -3.08 3.38
CA PHE A 84 6.84 -2.34 2.25
C PHE A 84 7.79 -2.33 1.05
N PRO A 85 7.41 -2.95 -0.09
CA PRO A 85 8.21 -2.93 -1.31
C PRO A 85 8.07 -1.59 -2.05
N ILE A 86 9.19 -1.02 -2.46
CA ILE A 86 9.27 0.20 -3.27
C ILE A 86 10.15 -0.08 -4.49
N TYR A 87 9.61 0.12 -5.69
CA TYR A 87 10.34 0.03 -6.95
C TYR A 87 10.72 1.43 -7.41
N LEU A 88 12.00 1.77 -7.20
CA LEU A 88 12.57 3.07 -7.53
C LEU A 88 13.06 3.08 -8.98
N VAL A 89 12.42 3.93 -9.77
CA VAL A 89 12.69 4.14 -11.19
C VAL A 89 13.50 5.42 -11.36
N ARG A 90 14.51 5.39 -12.23
CA ARG A 90 15.30 6.58 -12.54
C ARG A 90 14.45 7.74 -13.10
N PRO A 91 14.82 8.99 -12.79
CA PRO A 91 14.26 10.16 -13.46
C PRO A 91 14.64 10.16 -14.94
N VAL A 92 13.90 10.92 -15.73
CA VAL A 92 14.21 11.16 -17.14
C VAL A 92 15.19 12.32 -17.30
N ASP A 93 15.89 12.36 -18.43
CA ASP A 93 16.73 13.50 -18.80
C ASP A 93 15.88 14.76 -19.09
N PRO A 94 16.43 15.98 -18.90
CA PRO A 94 15.77 17.22 -19.27
C PRO A 94 15.29 17.21 -20.73
N GLY A 95 14.04 17.62 -20.96
CA GLY A 95 13.43 17.64 -22.29
C GLY A 95 12.76 16.33 -22.72
N ALA A 96 12.89 15.25 -21.93
CA ALA A 96 12.11 14.04 -22.17
C ALA A 96 10.61 14.30 -22.02
N THR A 97 9.82 13.74 -22.92
CA THR A 97 8.35 13.84 -22.90
C THR A 97 7.69 12.64 -22.23
N GLU A 98 8.47 11.59 -21.92
CA GLU A 98 8.00 10.31 -21.40
C GLU A 98 9.07 9.63 -20.53
N ASN A 99 8.65 8.91 -19.47
CA ASN A 99 9.52 8.00 -18.73
C ASN A 99 9.24 6.56 -19.16
N LEU A 100 10.09 6.01 -20.04
CA LEU A 100 9.89 4.68 -20.62
C LEU A 100 9.95 3.57 -19.56
N SER A 101 10.82 3.69 -18.55
CA SER A 101 10.90 2.72 -17.46
C SER A 101 9.62 2.73 -16.64
N TYR A 102 9.12 3.91 -16.24
CA TYR A 102 7.86 4.00 -15.50
C TYR A 102 6.66 3.49 -16.31
N ARG A 103 6.67 3.70 -17.63
CA ARG A 103 5.64 3.18 -18.54
C ARG A 103 5.62 1.65 -18.71
N ARG A 104 6.70 0.95 -18.34
CA ARG A 104 6.67 -0.52 -18.21
C ARG A 104 5.70 -0.98 -17.11
N PHE A 105 5.56 -0.17 -16.05
CA PHE A 105 4.59 -0.42 -14.99
C PHE A 105 3.22 0.20 -15.32
N LEU A 106 3.18 1.47 -15.71
CA LEU A 106 1.94 2.20 -15.99
C LEU A 106 1.93 2.72 -17.44
N PRO A 107 1.47 1.90 -18.41
CA PRO A 107 1.38 2.33 -19.80
C PRO A 107 0.54 3.60 -19.94
N GLY A 108 1.00 4.52 -20.79
CA GLY A 108 0.32 5.80 -21.00
C GLY A 108 0.51 6.82 -19.88
N ALA A 109 1.32 6.52 -18.84
CA ALA A 109 1.69 7.51 -17.84
C ALA A 109 2.30 8.76 -18.48
N ALA A 110 1.81 9.92 -18.06
CA ALA A 110 2.44 11.20 -18.38
C ALA A 110 3.82 11.28 -17.72
N VAL A 111 4.76 12.01 -18.33
CA VAL A 111 6.10 12.25 -17.74
C VAL A 111 6.05 12.96 -16.39
N SER A 112 4.93 13.63 -16.09
CA SER A 112 4.69 14.31 -14.84
C SER A 112 4.12 13.42 -13.72
N ALA A 113 3.91 12.12 -13.99
CA ALA A 113 3.62 11.13 -12.96
C ALA A 113 4.90 10.84 -12.18
N LEU A 114 4.78 10.70 -10.85
CA LEU A 114 5.95 10.63 -9.94
C LEU A 114 5.92 9.41 -9.04
N SER A 115 4.73 8.95 -8.68
CA SER A 115 4.58 7.71 -7.93
C SER A 115 3.19 7.12 -8.13
N MET A 116 3.08 5.83 -7.85
CA MET A 116 1.82 5.13 -7.68
C MET A 116 1.97 4.15 -6.53
N ASN A 117 1.05 4.25 -5.56
CA ASN A 117 0.91 3.27 -4.50
C ASN A 117 -0.19 2.29 -4.89
N VAL A 118 0.07 1.01 -4.73
CA VAL A 118 -0.82 -0.10 -5.05
C VAL A 118 -1.17 -0.83 -3.76
N ALA A 119 -2.45 -1.11 -3.56
CA ALA A 119 -2.97 -1.87 -2.43
C ALA A 119 -4.04 -2.85 -2.94
N GLU A 120 -3.59 -4.00 -3.41
CA GLU A 120 -4.41 -5.05 -4.02
C GLU A 120 -4.27 -6.37 -3.23
N PRO A 121 -5.20 -7.33 -3.38
CA PRO A 121 -5.03 -8.66 -2.81
C PRO A 121 -3.74 -9.36 -3.28
N ASP A 122 -3.24 -8.97 -4.46
CA ASP A 122 -2.07 -9.54 -5.11
C ASP A 122 -0.74 -8.95 -4.63
N ASP A 123 -0.71 -7.71 -4.11
CA ASP A 123 0.41 -7.12 -3.37
C ASP A 123 0.08 -5.69 -2.88
N ILE A 124 0.88 -5.19 -1.94
CA ILE A 124 0.90 -3.77 -1.50
C ILE A 124 2.31 -3.23 -1.74
N PHE A 125 2.47 -2.21 -2.60
CA PHE A 125 3.79 -1.66 -2.94
C PHE A 125 3.68 -0.25 -3.51
N ALA A 126 4.83 0.40 -3.72
CA ALA A 126 4.93 1.63 -4.50
C ALA A 126 5.86 1.46 -5.71
N VAL A 127 5.53 2.12 -6.82
CA VAL A 127 6.49 2.41 -7.90
C VAL A 127 6.70 3.90 -7.90
N VAL A 128 7.94 4.33 -7.72
CA VAL A 128 8.31 5.73 -7.50
C VAL A 128 9.39 6.12 -8.48
N ILE A 129 9.24 7.26 -9.15
CA ILE A 129 10.33 7.87 -9.90
C ILE A 129 11.18 8.66 -8.91
N ARG A 130 12.48 8.37 -8.83
CA ARG A 130 13.38 9.11 -7.95
C ARG A 130 13.41 10.56 -8.38
N ASP A 131 13.34 11.45 -7.41
CA ASP A 131 13.28 12.87 -7.70
C ASP A 131 14.60 13.39 -8.29
N ASN A 132 14.47 14.11 -9.39
CA ASN A 132 15.46 15.02 -9.91
C ASN A 132 14.72 16.30 -10.30
N PHE A 133 14.39 17.11 -9.29
CA PHE A 133 13.58 18.33 -9.41
C PHE A 133 14.13 19.38 -10.39
N ARG A 134 15.35 19.18 -10.92
CA ARG A 134 15.86 19.89 -12.09
C ARG A 134 14.92 19.80 -13.30
N PHE A 135 14.17 18.69 -13.44
CA PHE A 135 13.19 18.50 -14.52
C PHE A 135 11.98 19.45 -14.42
N PHE A 136 11.60 19.89 -13.21
CA PHE A 136 10.43 20.76 -12.99
C PHE A 136 10.81 22.24 -12.76
N ASN A 137 12.08 22.63 -12.97
CA ASN A 137 12.60 23.94 -12.57
C ASN A 137 12.30 24.29 -11.10
N ALA A 138 12.17 23.27 -10.23
CA ALA A 138 11.93 23.45 -8.81
C ALA A 138 13.27 23.41 -8.07
N THR A 139 13.48 24.36 -7.15
CA THR A 139 14.64 24.32 -6.26
C THR A 139 14.31 23.40 -5.10
N ASP A 140 14.90 22.22 -5.14
CA ASP A 140 14.86 21.26 -4.05
C ASP A 140 15.72 21.74 -2.89
N LYS A 141 15.09 21.90 -1.71
CA LYS A 141 15.74 22.31 -0.47
C LYS A 141 15.95 21.13 0.49
N THR A 142 15.43 19.95 0.18
CA THR A 142 15.40 18.73 1.01
C THR A 142 16.39 17.66 0.51
N ALA A 143 17.12 17.93 -0.57
CA ALA A 143 18.09 17.01 -1.17
C ALA A 143 17.46 15.68 -1.65
N GLY A 144 16.22 15.75 -2.13
CA GLY A 144 15.74 14.96 -3.27
C GLY A 144 15.42 13.51 -2.99
N ASP A 145 14.37 13.25 -2.22
CA ASP A 145 13.67 11.95 -2.15
C ASP A 145 12.16 12.10 -1.79
N ASP A 146 11.55 13.28 -2.01
CA ASP A 146 10.17 13.58 -1.62
C ASP A 146 9.17 12.52 -2.13
N GLY A 147 9.29 12.05 -3.35
CA GLY A 147 8.41 11.03 -3.93
C GLY A 147 8.42 9.71 -3.15
N VAL A 148 9.61 9.29 -2.70
CA VAL A 148 9.80 8.03 -1.95
C VAL A 148 9.30 8.18 -0.52
N LEU A 149 9.64 9.29 0.14
CA LEU A 149 9.16 9.62 1.48
C LEU A 149 7.63 9.80 1.50
N SER A 150 7.06 10.41 0.46
CA SER A 150 5.62 10.57 0.29
C SER A 150 4.91 9.21 0.15
N ALA A 151 5.46 8.31 -0.65
CA ALA A 151 4.92 6.96 -0.82
C ALA A 151 4.93 6.18 0.50
N TYR A 152 6.05 6.24 1.25
CA TYR A 152 6.14 5.58 2.55
C TYR A 152 5.21 6.19 3.59
N ALA A 153 5.15 7.52 3.70
CA ALA A 153 4.22 8.19 4.60
C ALA A 153 2.77 7.80 4.28
N LEU A 154 2.40 7.74 2.99
CA LEU A 154 1.06 7.29 2.58
C LEU A 154 0.77 5.85 3.04
N HIS A 155 1.73 4.93 2.85
CA HIS A 155 1.63 3.56 3.36
C HIS A 155 1.49 3.53 4.89
N PHE A 156 2.37 4.23 5.63
CA PHE A 156 2.32 4.32 7.09
C PHE A 156 0.94 4.77 7.58
N PHE A 157 0.37 5.85 7.02
CA PHE A 157 -0.94 6.34 7.43
C PHE A 157 -2.08 5.39 7.03
N SER A 158 -1.95 4.68 5.92
CA SER A 158 -2.95 3.71 5.45
C SER A 158 -2.95 2.42 6.29
N GLU A 159 -1.77 1.97 6.74
CA GLU A 159 -1.61 0.78 7.59
C GLU A 159 -1.97 1.07 9.05
N THR A 160 -1.51 2.20 9.59
CA THR A 160 -1.48 2.47 11.03
C THR A 160 -2.84 2.86 11.62
N PHE A 161 -3.70 3.52 10.83
CA PHE A 161 -4.94 4.12 11.35
C PHE A 161 -6.17 3.32 10.90
N PRO A 162 -6.87 2.64 11.83
CA PRO A 162 -8.04 1.82 11.50
C PRO A 162 -9.22 2.67 11.03
N PHE A 163 -9.42 3.86 11.64
CA PHE A 163 -10.28 4.90 11.09
C PHE A 163 -9.57 5.53 9.89
N ARG A 164 -10.12 5.33 8.69
CA ARG A 164 -9.64 5.99 7.48
C ARG A 164 -10.02 7.46 7.61
N GLN A 165 -9.05 8.21 8.10
CA GLN A 165 -9.06 9.66 8.14
C GLN A 165 -9.52 10.22 6.78
N PRO A 166 -10.11 11.43 6.75
CA PRO A 166 -10.41 12.10 5.48
C PRO A 166 -9.23 12.00 4.52
N ARG A 167 -9.51 11.74 3.24
CA ARG A 167 -8.48 11.59 2.21
C ARG A 167 -7.56 12.81 2.19
N TRP A 168 -8.11 14.01 2.33
CA TRP A 168 -7.27 15.21 2.38
C TRP A 168 -6.24 15.16 3.52
N LEU A 169 -6.57 14.55 4.66
CA LEU A 169 -5.64 14.41 5.78
C LEU A 169 -4.56 13.38 5.44
N VAL A 170 -4.93 12.23 4.91
CA VAL A 170 -3.97 11.16 4.57
C VAL A 170 -3.03 11.58 3.45
N LYS A 171 -3.56 12.16 2.35
CA LYS A 171 -2.78 12.68 1.23
C LYS A 171 -1.93 13.88 1.64
N GLY A 172 -2.54 14.82 2.37
CA GLY A 172 -1.85 16.00 2.86
C GLY A 172 -0.73 15.64 3.85
N ALA A 173 -0.92 14.64 4.70
CA ALA A 173 0.11 14.10 5.58
C ALA A 173 1.26 13.47 4.81
N ALA A 174 0.97 12.65 3.80
CA ALA A 174 1.98 12.04 2.95
C ALA A 174 2.86 13.08 2.26
N ILE A 175 2.28 14.17 1.78
CA ILE A 175 3.02 15.29 1.18
C ILE A 175 3.72 16.14 2.25
N TYR A 176 3.10 16.38 3.39
CA TYR A 176 3.72 17.14 4.49
C TYR A 176 5.01 16.47 4.99
N TYR A 177 5.00 15.15 5.14
CA TYR A 177 6.17 14.35 5.51
C TYR A 177 7.05 13.97 4.32
N SER A 178 6.71 14.34 3.08
CA SER A 178 7.64 14.16 1.97
C SER A 178 8.81 15.14 2.04
N ALA A 179 8.62 16.27 2.73
CA ALA A 179 9.60 17.35 2.82
C ALA A 179 10.44 17.31 4.11
N VAL A 180 10.43 16.22 4.87
CA VAL A 180 11.30 16.14 6.04
C VAL A 180 12.76 16.25 5.63
N ASP A 181 13.49 17.14 6.29
CA ASP A 181 14.94 17.22 6.17
C ASP A 181 15.57 16.31 7.23
N ILE A 182 16.10 15.18 6.76
CA ILE A 182 16.71 14.13 7.58
C ILE A 182 18.21 14.41 7.65
N GLN A 183 18.66 14.90 8.81
CA GLN A 183 20.05 15.18 9.11
C GLN A 183 20.67 14.06 9.96
N PRO A 184 22.00 14.03 10.16
CA PRO A 184 22.63 13.00 10.98
C PRO A 184 22.15 12.98 12.45
N ASP A 185 21.82 14.13 13.03
CA ASP A 185 21.50 14.29 14.46
C ASP A 185 20.06 14.75 14.72
N ARG A 186 19.36 15.23 13.70
CA ARG A 186 18.02 15.84 13.82
C ARG A 186 17.17 15.60 12.59
N ILE A 187 15.86 15.78 12.76
CA ILE A 187 14.88 15.74 11.68
C ILE A 187 14.07 17.03 11.75
N VAL A 188 13.96 17.73 10.61
CA VAL A 188 13.22 18.99 10.51
C VAL A 188 11.96 18.76 9.68
N ILE A 189 10.81 19.00 10.29
CA ILE A 189 9.47 18.76 9.76
C ILE A 189 8.80 20.10 9.46
N GLY A 190 7.96 20.16 8.42
CA GLY A 190 7.16 21.34 8.08
C GLY A 190 7.71 22.21 6.96
N GLN A 191 8.77 21.74 6.29
CA GLN A 191 9.27 22.33 5.05
C GLN A 191 8.21 22.24 3.94
N THR A 192 8.38 23.07 2.92
CA THR A 192 7.59 22.99 1.69
C THR A 192 8.26 21.98 0.75
N PRO A 193 7.56 20.90 0.33
CA PRO A 193 8.13 19.92 -0.60
C PRO A 193 8.44 20.55 -1.95
N ALA A 194 9.44 20.04 -2.66
CA ALA A 194 9.76 20.51 -4.01
C ALA A 194 8.68 20.12 -5.04
N LEU A 195 7.91 19.07 -4.74
CA LEU A 195 6.67 18.71 -5.44
C LEU A 195 5.59 19.79 -5.35
N PHE A 196 5.75 20.76 -4.44
CA PHE A 196 4.74 21.74 -4.06
C PHE A 196 5.07 23.13 -4.59
N ASP A 197 4.29 23.58 -5.57
CA ASP A 197 4.41 24.94 -6.12
C ASP A 197 3.48 25.91 -5.37
N GLU A 198 3.99 26.58 -4.34
CA GLU A 198 3.21 27.50 -3.50
C GLU A 198 2.51 28.59 -4.33
N ARG A 199 3.11 29.06 -5.44
CA ARG A 199 2.49 30.10 -6.29
C ARG A 199 1.23 29.58 -6.98
N ARG A 200 1.26 28.34 -7.43
CA ARG A 200 0.11 27.67 -8.04
C ARG A 200 -1.01 27.46 -7.02
N VAL A 201 -0.65 27.05 -5.80
CA VAL A 201 -1.64 26.81 -4.75
C VAL A 201 -2.36 28.09 -4.35
N ILE A 202 -1.62 29.21 -4.20
CA ILE A 202 -2.19 30.55 -3.94
C ILE A 202 -3.29 30.89 -4.96
N GLY A 203 -3.02 30.67 -6.25
CA GLY A 203 -3.99 30.92 -7.32
C GLY A 203 -5.20 29.98 -7.34
N SER A 204 -5.31 29.06 -6.38
CA SER A 204 -6.33 28.01 -6.36
C SER A 204 -7.04 27.85 -5.01
N LEU A 205 -6.81 28.75 -4.04
CA LEU A 205 -7.28 28.62 -2.66
C LEU A 205 -8.80 28.60 -2.50
N ASP A 206 -9.57 29.16 -3.44
CA ASP A 206 -11.04 29.09 -3.42
C ASP A 206 -11.55 27.63 -3.37
N GLY A 207 -10.76 26.67 -3.84
CA GLY A 207 -11.12 25.25 -3.83
C GLY A 207 -10.81 24.50 -2.52
N VAL A 208 -10.36 25.16 -1.45
CA VAL A 208 -10.04 24.47 -0.18
C VAL A 208 -11.29 23.97 0.54
N ALA A 209 -12.43 24.67 0.43
CA ALA A 209 -13.69 24.19 0.99
C ALA A 209 -14.09 22.83 0.38
N HIS A 210 -13.90 22.68 -0.94
CA HIS A 210 -14.11 21.39 -1.61
C HIS A 210 -13.21 20.28 -1.07
N VAL A 211 -12.00 20.60 -0.59
CA VAL A 211 -11.11 19.61 0.01
C VAL A 211 -11.67 19.06 1.32
N ILE A 212 -12.22 19.92 2.18
CA ILE A 212 -12.88 19.50 3.43
C ILE A 212 -14.13 18.69 3.14
N ALA A 213 -14.91 19.13 2.14
CA ALA A 213 -16.09 18.43 1.66
C ALA A 213 -15.75 17.13 0.88
N GLU A 214 -14.47 16.80 0.69
CA GLU A 214 -14.01 15.64 -0.10
C GLU A 214 -14.54 15.61 -1.55
N THR A 215 -14.63 16.80 -2.16
CA THR A 215 -15.09 17.03 -3.53
C THR A 215 -14.02 17.77 -4.37
N GLY A 216 -14.35 18.02 -5.65
CA GLY A 216 -13.61 18.98 -6.48
C GLY A 216 -12.33 18.47 -7.15
N ASP A 217 -12.06 17.18 -7.11
CA ASP A 217 -10.88 16.54 -7.70
C ASP A 217 -11.11 15.95 -9.11
N GLY A 218 -12.37 15.74 -9.53
CA GLY A 218 -12.79 15.40 -10.91
C GLY A 218 -12.03 14.26 -11.61
N GLU A 219 -12.32 14.03 -12.89
CA GLU A 219 -11.66 12.93 -13.64
C GLU A 219 -10.24 13.31 -14.13
N SER A 220 -9.93 14.60 -14.23
CA SER A 220 -8.66 15.07 -14.81
C SER A 220 -7.48 14.98 -13.83
N ALA A 221 -6.30 14.61 -14.36
CA ALA A 221 -5.06 14.57 -13.58
C ALA A 221 -4.68 15.94 -12.99
N ALA A 222 -5.07 17.03 -13.64
CA ALA A 222 -4.81 18.39 -13.17
C ALA A 222 -5.63 18.74 -11.93
N ASN A 223 -6.90 18.33 -11.88
CA ASN A 223 -7.76 18.58 -10.72
C ASN A 223 -7.32 17.74 -9.51
N ARG A 224 -6.96 16.47 -9.72
CA ARG A 224 -6.36 15.61 -8.68
C ARG A 224 -5.10 16.23 -8.09
N ARG A 225 -4.20 16.75 -8.93
CA ARG A 225 -2.99 17.46 -8.46
C ARG A 225 -3.34 18.68 -7.60
N ARG A 226 -4.32 19.49 -8.01
CA ARG A 226 -4.77 20.67 -7.23
C ARG A 226 -5.38 20.27 -5.89
N PHE A 227 -6.13 19.16 -5.84
CA PHE A 227 -6.65 18.61 -4.60
C PHE A 227 -5.51 18.24 -3.64
N ASP A 228 -4.54 17.44 -4.11
CA ASP A 228 -3.38 17.01 -3.32
C ASP A 228 -2.56 18.21 -2.81
N GLU A 229 -2.37 19.22 -3.65
CA GLU A 229 -1.71 20.47 -3.29
C GLU A 229 -2.47 21.23 -2.17
N ARG A 230 -3.79 21.40 -2.28
CA ARG A 230 -4.58 22.08 -1.24
C ARG A 230 -4.66 21.27 0.05
N ALA A 231 -4.74 19.95 -0.05
CA ALA A 231 -4.75 19.03 1.07
C ALA A 231 -3.46 19.15 1.90
N ALA A 232 -2.29 19.16 1.24
CA ALA A 232 -1.02 19.33 1.93
C ALA A 232 -0.88 20.71 2.58
N LEU A 233 -1.37 21.78 1.94
CA LEU A 233 -1.41 23.10 2.56
C LEU A 233 -2.29 23.11 3.81
N LEU A 234 -3.48 22.50 3.74
CA LEU A 234 -4.41 22.43 4.87
C LEU A 234 -3.78 21.68 6.05
N VAL A 235 -3.14 20.53 5.79
CA VAL A 235 -2.43 19.76 6.83
C VAL A 235 -1.27 20.57 7.43
N ARG A 236 -0.46 21.22 6.60
CA ARG A 236 0.64 22.09 7.06
C ARG A 236 0.13 23.24 7.94
N TYR A 237 -1.01 23.84 7.56
CA TYR A 237 -1.67 24.88 8.36
C TYR A 237 -2.17 24.32 9.70
N LEU A 238 -2.86 23.18 9.71
CA LEU A 238 -3.44 22.60 10.91
C LEU A 238 -2.37 22.12 11.90
N TRP A 239 -1.28 21.54 11.43
CA TRP A 239 -0.22 21.00 12.28
C TRP A 239 0.85 21.99 12.71
N SER A 240 0.88 23.18 12.11
CA SER A 240 1.79 24.26 12.52
C SER A 240 1.39 24.95 13.84
N ASP A 241 0.24 24.61 14.43
CA ASP A 241 -0.20 25.13 15.72
C ASP A 241 -0.84 24.03 16.57
N PRO A 242 -0.41 23.85 17.83
CA PRO A 242 -0.98 22.83 18.71
C PRO A 242 -2.49 22.97 18.94
N GLY A 243 -3.01 24.20 19.00
CA GLY A 243 -4.44 24.46 19.17
C GLY A 243 -5.27 24.03 17.96
N ARG A 244 -4.79 24.32 16.74
CA ARG A 244 -5.40 23.84 15.49
C ARG A 244 -5.32 22.32 15.36
N LYS A 245 -4.22 21.71 15.81
CA LYS A 245 -4.10 20.24 15.85
C LYS A 245 -5.11 19.61 16.80
N ALA A 246 -5.30 20.18 18.00
CA ALA A 246 -6.32 19.71 18.95
C ALA A 246 -7.76 19.87 18.41
N LYS A 247 -8.04 20.96 17.68
CA LYS A 247 -9.31 21.14 16.97
C LYS A 247 -9.50 20.10 15.87
N LEU A 248 -8.47 19.80 15.10
CA LEU A 248 -8.52 18.71 14.11
C LEU A 248 -8.88 17.39 14.79
N ASP A 249 -8.26 17.04 15.91
CA ASP A 249 -8.60 15.81 16.65
C ASP A 249 -10.08 15.78 17.09
N ALA A 250 -10.62 16.93 17.52
CA ALA A 250 -12.05 17.04 17.87
C ALA A 250 -12.98 16.88 16.65
N TYR A 251 -12.61 17.48 15.51
CA TYR A 251 -13.33 17.33 14.25
C TYR A 251 -13.38 15.87 13.79
N LEU A 252 -12.24 15.18 13.81
CA LEU A 252 -12.13 13.78 13.41
C LEU A 252 -12.96 12.86 14.30
N LYS A 253 -13.01 13.11 15.62
CA LYS A 253 -13.88 12.37 16.55
C LYS A 253 -15.37 12.49 16.22
N ARG A 254 -15.81 13.64 15.69
CA ARG A 254 -17.20 13.81 15.25
C ARG A 254 -17.50 12.99 13.99
N LEU A 255 -16.59 13.03 13.01
CA LEU A 255 -16.72 12.22 11.80
C LEU A 255 -16.73 10.72 12.13
N GLU A 256 -15.83 10.30 13.02
CA GLU A 256 -15.80 8.94 13.57
C GLU A 256 -17.13 8.58 14.24
N GLY A 257 -17.70 9.53 15.01
CA GLY A 257 -19.02 9.44 15.63
C GLY A 257 -20.22 9.40 14.68
N GLY A 258 -20.03 9.58 13.36
CA GLY A 258 -21.12 9.49 12.37
C GLY A 258 -21.69 10.84 11.92
N GLU A 259 -21.04 11.95 12.26
CA GLU A 259 -21.41 13.25 11.70
C GLU A 259 -21.21 13.26 10.17
N HIS A 260 -22.28 13.58 9.43
CA HIS A 260 -22.28 13.55 7.96
C HIS A 260 -22.18 14.94 7.34
N ASP A 261 -22.57 15.99 8.08
CA ASP A 261 -22.39 17.37 7.64
C ASP A 261 -20.98 17.86 8.03
N VAL A 262 -20.02 17.55 7.15
CA VAL A 262 -18.59 17.85 7.34
C VAL A 262 -18.30 19.34 7.45
N ASP A 263 -19.11 20.20 6.83
CA ASP A 263 -18.92 21.65 6.84
C ASP A 263 -19.50 22.28 8.12
N ALA A 264 -20.66 21.81 8.57
CA ALA A 264 -21.21 22.19 9.88
C ALA A 264 -20.29 21.75 11.02
N ALA A 265 -19.82 20.50 10.98
CA ALA A 265 -18.87 19.96 11.94
C ALA A 265 -17.57 20.77 11.98
N TRP A 266 -17.05 21.17 10.82
CA TRP A 266 -15.90 22.05 10.72
C TRP A 266 -16.19 23.41 11.38
N THR A 267 -17.31 24.02 11.01
CA THR A 267 -17.70 25.36 11.49
C THR A 267 -17.81 25.41 13.01
N GLU A 268 -18.45 24.42 13.62
CA GLU A 268 -18.61 24.35 15.07
C GLU A 268 -17.28 24.15 15.81
N VAL A 269 -16.35 23.36 15.25
CA VAL A 269 -15.06 23.08 15.88
C VAL A 269 -14.05 24.22 15.67
N PHE A 270 -14.01 24.80 14.47
CA PHE A 270 -13.04 25.83 14.10
C PHE A 270 -13.54 27.25 14.36
N GLY A 271 -14.85 27.46 14.49
CA GLY A 271 -15.49 28.75 14.75
C GLY A 271 -15.73 29.61 13.50
N ALA A 272 -15.50 29.06 12.31
CA ALA A 272 -15.71 29.71 11.03
C ALA A 272 -15.93 28.66 9.93
N PRO A 273 -16.71 28.98 8.89
CA PRO A 273 -17.01 28.01 7.84
C PRO A 273 -15.81 27.82 6.88
N PRO A 274 -15.70 26.66 6.20
CA PRO A 274 -14.57 26.29 5.35
C PRO A 274 -14.20 27.34 4.28
N GLU A 275 -15.15 28.10 3.76
CA GLU A 275 -14.93 29.12 2.73
C GLU A 275 -14.03 30.27 3.22
N LYS A 276 -13.95 30.50 4.54
CA LYS A 276 -13.05 31.48 5.15
C LYS A 276 -11.59 31.02 5.22
N LEU A 277 -11.33 29.75 4.92
CA LEU A 277 -9.95 29.24 4.93
C LEU A 277 -9.12 29.84 3.81
N LYS A 278 -9.71 30.23 2.68
CA LYS A 278 -8.92 30.81 1.59
C LYS A 278 -8.12 32.04 2.03
N ASP A 279 -8.76 32.95 2.77
CA ASP A 279 -8.15 34.19 3.25
C ASP A 279 -7.11 33.87 4.34
N THR A 280 -7.46 32.91 5.21
CA THR A 280 -6.59 32.43 6.29
C THR A 280 -5.32 31.77 5.76
N LEU A 281 -5.45 30.92 4.74
CA LEU A 281 -4.34 30.19 4.12
C LEU A 281 -3.48 31.11 3.26
N ALA A 282 -4.05 32.14 2.63
CA ALA A 282 -3.28 33.17 1.94
C ALA A 282 -2.34 33.91 2.92
N VAL A 283 -2.85 34.29 4.10
CA VAL A 283 -2.02 34.90 5.16
C VAL A 283 -0.95 33.91 5.66
N PHE A 284 -1.32 32.66 5.89
CA PHE A 284 -0.39 31.61 6.33
C PHE A 284 0.78 31.41 5.34
N LEU A 285 0.49 31.36 4.03
CA LEU A 285 1.52 31.23 3.00
C LEU A 285 2.42 32.47 2.88
N GLY A 286 1.92 33.65 3.25
CA GLY A 286 2.73 34.87 3.31
C GLY A 286 3.69 34.92 4.51
N ALA A 287 3.49 34.07 5.52
CA ALA A 287 4.31 34.02 6.72
C ALA A 287 5.53 33.09 6.56
N LYS A 288 6.49 33.18 7.49
CA LYS A 288 7.61 32.24 7.54
C LYS A 288 7.10 30.83 7.89
N PRO A 289 7.62 29.77 7.23
CA PRO A 289 7.27 28.39 7.58
C PRO A 289 7.50 28.09 9.07
N VAL A 290 6.53 27.44 9.70
CA VAL A 290 6.70 26.87 11.04
C VAL A 290 7.38 25.52 10.89
N LEU A 291 8.55 25.38 11.50
CA LEU A 291 9.36 24.17 11.45
C LEU A 291 9.40 23.52 12.83
N THR A 292 9.28 22.21 12.86
CA THR A 292 9.49 21.40 14.07
C THR A 292 10.77 20.62 13.92
N THR A 293 11.71 20.81 14.84
CA THR A 293 12.96 20.03 14.89
C THR A 293 12.86 19.01 16.02
N ILE A 294 13.09 17.75 15.69
CA ILE A 294 13.19 16.66 16.67
C ILE A 294 14.57 15.99 16.57
N PRO A 295 15.09 15.41 17.66
CA PRO A 295 16.28 14.56 17.58
C PRO A 295 16.05 13.40 16.60
N ARG A 296 17.08 13.02 15.84
CA ARG A 296 17.02 11.78 15.07
C ARG A 296 17.03 10.61 16.05
N ILE A 297 16.02 9.75 15.94
CA ILE A 297 15.88 8.56 16.77
C ILE A 297 16.57 7.39 16.04
N GLY A 298 17.25 6.53 16.81
CA GLY A 298 17.92 5.33 16.30
C GLY A 298 19.27 5.59 15.63
N GLU A 299 19.87 4.52 15.13
CA GLU A 299 21.18 4.54 14.48
C GLU A 299 21.09 5.12 13.06
N THR A 300 22.09 5.91 12.66
CA THR A 300 22.19 6.50 11.32
C THR A 300 22.60 5.51 10.24
N HIS A 301 22.98 4.27 10.62
CA HIS A 301 23.44 3.23 9.73
C HIS A 301 22.87 1.88 10.18
N ARG A 302 21.67 1.55 9.70
CA ARG A 302 21.07 0.23 9.98
C ARG A 302 21.69 -0.85 9.10
N ALA A 303 21.48 -2.09 9.49
CA ALA A 303 21.85 -3.24 8.69
C ALA A 303 20.98 -3.31 7.42
N VAL A 304 21.45 -2.69 6.34
CA VAL A 304 20.85 -2.81 5.01
C VAL A 304 21.51 -3.96 4.26
N THR A 305 20.72 -4.98 3.92
CA THR A 305 21.17 -6.10 3.09
C THR A 305 20.91 -5.78 1.62
N ILE A 306 21.96 -5.55 0.84
CA ILE A 306 21.86 -5.28 -0.60
C ILE A 306 22.29 -6.51 -1.40
N ARG A 307 21.47 -6.91 -2.37
CA ARG A 307 21.74 -8.04 -3.27
C ARG A 307 21.39 -7.68 -4.71
N ARG A 308 22.17 -8.20 -5.66
CA ARG A 308 21.81 -8.15 -7.08
C ARG A 308 20.66 -9.09 -7.37
N MET A 309 19.68 -8.59 -8.12
CA MET A 309 18.58 -9.39 -8.63
C MET A 309 19.05 -10.31 -9.78
N PRO A 310 18.32 -11.38 -10.08
CA PRO A 310 18.53 -12.18 -11.29
C PRO A 310 18.36 -11.35 -12.57
N ALA A 311 19.02 -11.74 -13.65
CA ALA A 311 19.01 -11.04 -14.93
C ALA A 311 17.60 -10.94 -15.55
N GLY A 312 16.67 -11.84 -15.21
CA GLY A 312 15.27 -11.73 -15.58
C GLY A 312 14.55 -10.53 -14.97
N ALA A 313 15.01 -10.00 -13.83
CA ALA A 313 14.43 -8.82 -13.19
C ALA A 313 14.55 -7.58 -14.08
N ASP A 314 15.65 -7.45 -14.81
CA ASP A 314 15.89 -6.39 -15.78
C ASP A 314 14.76 -6.26 -16.81
N ASP A 315 14.18 -7.40 -17.21
CA ASP A 315 13.13 -7.49 -18.23
C ASP A 315 11.70 -7.50 -17.66
N LEU A 316 11.50 -7.92 -16.41
CA LEU A 316 10.17 -8.30 -15.91
C LEU A 316 9.76 -7.71 -14.55
N ILE A 317 10.66 -7.04 -13.82
CA ILE A 317 10.34 -6.57 -12.45
C ILE A 317 9.21 -5.54 -12.41
N LEU A 318 9.12 -4.64 -13.40
CA LEU A 318 8.07 -3.63 -13.49
C LEU A 318 6.79 -4.18 -14.13
N GLU A 319 6.92 -5.09 -15.08
CA GLU A 319 5.79 -5.78 -15.74
C GLU A 319 5.06 -6.71 -14.77
N LEU A 320 5.76 -7.31 -13.81
CA LEU A 320 5.13 -8.03 -12.70
C LEU A 320 4.28 -7.11 -11.82
N GLN A 321 4.76 -5.91 -11.56
CA GLN A 321 4.01 -4.93 -10.78
C GLN A 321 2.78 -4.44 -11.54
N GLN A 322 2.90 -4.25 -12.85
CA GLN A 322 1.77 -3.94 -13.72
C GLN A 322 0.68 -5.02 -13.62
N LEU A 323 1.09 -6.29 -13.63
CA LEU A 323 0.17 -7.42 -13.54
C LEU A 323 -0.55 -7.46 -12.17
N LYS A 324 0.18 -7.19 -11.08
CA LYS A 324 -0.34 -7.16 -9.70
C LYS A 324 -1.24 -5.96 -9.41
N ALA A 325 -1.00 -4.82 -10.05
CA ALA A 325 -1.81 -3.61 -9.88
C ALA A 325 -3.20 -3.68 -10.54
N GLY A 326 -3.49 -4.75 -11.28
CA GLY A 326 -4.78 -4.95 -11.94
C GLY A 326 -4.75 -4.55 -13.43
N PRO A 327 -5.15 -5.45 -14.35
CA PRO A 327 -4.99 -5.25 -15.79
C PRO A 327 -6.08 -4.39 -16.46
N ALA A 328 -6.74 -3.48 -15.72
CA ALA A 328 -7.99 -2.87 -16.16
C ALA A 328 -7.90 -1.96 -17.41
N SER A 329 -6.70 -1.64 -17.92
CA SER A 329 -6.54 -0.82 -19.14
C SER A 329 -5.39 -1.23 -20.08
N THR A 330 -4.81 -2.42 -19.94
CA THR A 330 -3.59 -2.83 -20.69
C THR A 330 -3.88 -3.80 -21.83
N ASP A 331 -3.12 -3.72 -22.92
CA ASP A 331 -2.94 -4.76 -23.96
C ASP A 331 -2.47 -6.09 -23.34
N ARG A 332 -3.40 -6.88 -22.79
CA ARG A 332 -3.12 -8.17 -22.15
C ARG A 332 -2.38 -9.13 -23.08
N PRO A 333 -2.80 -9.32 -24.36
CA PRO A 333 -2.05 -10.17 -25.29
C PRO A 333 -0.62 -9.68 -25.52
N GLY A 334 -0.39 -8.38 -25.65
CA GLY A 334 0.95 -7.80 -25.77
C GLY A 334 1.81 -8.03 -24.55
N LEU A 335 1.26 -7.81 -23.35
CA LEU A 335 1.95 -8.06 -22.10
C LEU A 335 2.35 -9.54 -21.96
N LEU A 336 1.44 -10.47 -22.24
CA LEU A 336 1.76 -11.91 -22.20
C LEU A 336 2.85 -12.30 -23.22
N ARG A 337 2.80 -11.76 -24.45
CA ARG A 337 3.88 -11.96 -25.43
C ARG A 337 5.23 -11.46 -24.93
N HIS A 338 5.25 -10.33 -24.20
CA HIS A 338 6.48 -9.82 -23.58
C HIS A 338 7.01 -10.78 -22.51
N PHE A 339 6.16 -11.26 -21.59
CA PHE A 339 6.55 -12.27 -20.59
C PHE A 339 7.14 -13.53 -21.23
N ARG A 340 6.46 -14.11 -22.23
CA ARG A 340 6.93 -15.29 -22.97
C ARG A 340 8.29 -15.04 -23.62
N LYS A 341 8.45 -13.90 -24.31
CA LYS A 341 9.71 -13.53 -24.97
C LYS A 341 10.86 -13.33 -23.99
N ALA A 342 10.62 -12.64 -22.88
CA ALA A 342 11.63 -12.40 -21.85
C ALA A 342 12.06 -13.70 -21.17
N ALA A 343 11.11 -14.56 -20.79
CA ALA A 343 11.40 -15.83 -20.15
C ALA A 343 12.10 -16.82 -21.10
N ALA A 344 11.77 -16.81 -22.40
CA ALA A 344 12.44 -17.64 -23.40
C ALA A 344 13.94 -17.32 -23.57
N ARG A 345 14.39 -16.11 -23.18
CA ARG A 345 15.83 -15.77 -23.17
C ARG A 345 16.58 -16.48 -22.04
N ARG A 346 15.87 -16.89 -20.98
CA ARG A 346 16.43 -17.45 -19.75
C ARG A 346 15.54 -18.60 -19.24
N PRO A 347 15.38 -19.68 -20.03
CA PRO A 347 14.40 -20.74 -19.74
C PRO A 347 14.65 -21.47 -18.42
N ASP A 348 15.90 -21.55 -17.97
CA ASP A 348 16.27 -22.23 -16.72
C ASP A 348 16.26 -21.28 -15.50
N GLU A 349 16.19 -19.96 -15.72
CA GLU A 349 16.23 -18.98 -14.64
C GLU A 349 14.91 -18.96 -13.86
N ARG A 350 15.01 -19.19 -12.55
CA ARG A 350 13.86 -19.29 -11.65
C ARG A 350 12.96 -18.06 -11.68
N TYR A 351 13.55 -16.87 -11.62
CA TYR A 351 12.83 -15.60 -11.61
C TYR A 351 11.98 -15.43 -12.87
N SER A 352 12.58 -15.63 -14.04
CA SER A 352 11.90 -15.54 -15.34
C SER A 352 10.76 -16.56 -15.48
N ARG A 353 10.98 -17.81 -15.04
CA ARG A 353 9.94 -18.85 -15.05
C ARG A 353 8.78 -18.53 -14.11
N GLN A 354 9.05 -18.07 -12.90
CA GLN A 354 8.01 -17.69 -11.94
C GLN A 354 7.21 -16.49 -12.45
N ALA A 355 7.89 -15.52 -13.07
CA ALA A 355 7.25 -14.36 -13.66
C ALA A 355 6.32 -14.74 -14.83
N LEU A 356 6.78 -15.63 -15.72
CA LEU A 356 5.95 -16.20 -16.78
C LEU A 356 4.78 -17.00 -16.21
N ALA A 357 5.02 -17.85 -15.21
CA ALA A 357 3.98 -18.65 -14.59
C ALA A 357 2.84 -17.75 -14.07
N ARG A 358 3.16 -16.67 -13.36
CA ARG A 358 2.15 -15.69 -12.93
C ARG A 358 1.37 -15.10 -14.12
N ALA A 359 2.07 -14.65 -15.17
CA ALA A 359 1.42 -14.10 -16.35
C ALA A 359 0.48 -15.11 -17.03
N GLU A 360 0.90 -16.37 -17.17
CA GLU A 360 0.07 -17.44 -17.73
C GLU A 360 -1.17 -17.74 -16.86
N ILE A 361 -1.03 -17.80 -15.53
CA ILE A 361 -2.15 -18.00 -14.60
C ILE A 361 -3.19 -16.86 -14.69
N THR A 362 -2.71 -15.62 -14.77
CA THR A 362 -3.56 -14.41 -14.67
C THR A 362 -4.16 -14.00 -16.01
N ILE A 363 -3.40 -14.06 -17.11
CA ILE A 363 -3.79 -13.49 -18.41
C ILE A 363 -3.51 -14.42 -19.62
N GLY A 364 -3.05 -15.65 -19.41
CA GLY A 364 -2.63 -16.56 -20.46
C GLY A 364 -3.21 -17.96 -20.36
N ASP A 365 -2.38 -18.95 -20.72
CA ASP A 365 -2.71 -20.37 -20.65
C ASP A 365 -2.43 -20.91 -19.25
N ARG A 366 -3.49 -21.13 -18.50
CA ARG A 366 -3.41 -21.59 -17.11
C ARG A 366 -2.77 -22.97 -16.96
N ASP A 367 -2.91 -23.86 -17.94
CA ASP A 367 -2.27 -25.19 -17.89
C ASP A 367 -0.74 -25.05 -18.00
N GLU A 368 -0.27 -24.17 -18.89
CA GLU A 368 1.16 -23.86 -19.01
C GLU A 368 1.72 -23.20 -17.74
N GLY A 369 0.95 -22.26 -17.16
CA GLY A 369 1.30 -21.64 -15.87
C GLY A 369 1.47 -22.67 -14.77
N GLU A 370 0.50 -23.59 -14.60
CA GLU A 370 0.56 -24.65 -13.59
C GLU A 370 1.77 -25.58 -13.81
N ARG A 371 2.07 -25.97 -15.05
CA ARG A 371 3.24 -26.80 -15.38
C ARG A 371 4.56 -26.12 -15.00
N LEU A 372 4.67 -24.80 -15.16
CA LEU A 372 5.84 -24.04 -14.71
C LEU A 372 5.93 -24.02 -13.17
N LEU A 373 4.80 -23.81 -12.49
CA LEU A 373 4.73 -23.82 -11.02
C LEU A 373 5.09 -25.18 -10.42
N GLU A 374 4.63 -26.27 -11.03
CA GLU A 374 4.98 -27.65 -10.61
C GLU A 374 6.48 -27.88 -10.61
N ARG A 375 7.20 -27.42 -11.65
CA ARG A 375 8.67 -27.50 -11.67
C ARG A 375 9.31 -26.64 -10.60
N LEU A 376 8.82 -25.41 -10.41
CA LEU A 376 9.35 -24.50 -9.39
C LEU A 376 9.18 -25.09 -7.98
N LEU A 377 8.08 -25.79 -7.72
CA LEU A 377 7.79 -26.48 -6.47
C LEU A 377 8.56 -27.80 -6.32
N ALA A 378 8.89 -28.48 -7.43
CA ALA A 378 9.80 -29.63 -7.39
C ALA A 378 11.24 -29.21 -7.06
N GLU A 379 11.67 -28.03 -7.51
CA GLU A 379 12.98 -27.44 -7.22
C GLU A 379 13.08 -26.90 -5.79
N ASP A 380 12.03 -26.21 -5.32
CA ASP A 380 11.90 -25.87 -3.90
C ASP A 380 10.42 -25.83 -3.51
N GLY A 381 10.04 -26.83 -2.69
CA GLY A 381 8.67 -27.07 -2.26
C GLY A 381 8.13 -26.05 -1.25
N GLY A 382 8.98 -25.15 -0.76
CA GLY A 382 8.64 -24.03 0.12
C GLY A 382 8.48 -22.70 -0.63
N ASN A 383 8.55 -22.69 -1.96
CA ASN A 383 8.36 -21.47 -2.74
C ASN A 383 6.96 -20.88 -2.53
N LEU A 384 6.87 -19.86 -1.66
CA LEU A 384 5.61 -19.23 -1.27
C LEU A 384 4.84 -18.67 -2.46
N GLU A 385 5.51 -17.98 -3.38
CA GLU A 385 4.85 -17.42 -4.57
C GLU A 385 4.25 -18.53 -5.44
N ALA A 386 4.97 -19.63 -5.64
CA ALA A 386 4.47 -20.74 -6.44
C ALA A 386 3.29 -21.47 -5.77
N LEU A 387 3.33 -21.66 -4.44
CA LEU A 387 2.21 -22.21 -3.67
C LEU A 387 0.96 -21.32 -3.78
N ARG A 388 1.11 -20.01 -3.60
CA ARG A 388 0.00 -19.04 -3.72
C ARG A 388 -0.57 -19.01 -5.13
N LEU A 389 0.28 -18.95 -6.16
CA LEU A 389 -0.16 -18.95 -7.56
C LEU A 389 -0.87 -20.25 -7.95
N MET A 390 -0.43 -21.40 -7.42
CA MET A 390 -1.12 -22.66 -7.65
C MET A 390 -2.51 -22.65 -6.99
N GLY A 391 -2.61 -22.19 -5.74
CA GLY A 391 -3.90 -21.99 -5.06
C GLY A 391 -4.83 -21.05 -5.82
N THR A 392 -4.32 -19.90 -6.25
CA THR A 392 -5.05 -18.92 -7.08
C THR A 392 -5.52 -19.52 -8.40
N SER A 393 -4.68 -20.32 -9.07
CA SER A 393 -5.05 -21.02 -10.30
C SER A 393 -6.28 -21.92 -10.10
N LYS A 394 -6.27 -22.72 -9.02
CA LYS A 394 -7.39 -23.61 -8.70
C LYS A 394 -8.66 -22.83 -8.32
N LEU A 395 -8.52 -21.69 -7.62
CA LEU A 395 -9.64 -20.77 -7.37
C LEU A 395 -10.26 -20.23 -8.66
N TYR A 396 -9.44 -19.81 -9.63
CA TYR A 396 -9.95 -19.36 -10.93
C TYR A 396 -10.69 -20.46 -11.68
N ARG A 397 -10.16 -21.70 -11.67
CA ARG A 397 -10.86 -22.84 -12.29
C ARG A 397 -12.17 -23.15 -11.58
N ALA A 398 -12.19 -23.13 -10.25
CA ALA A 398 -13.38 -23.41 -9.45
C ALA A 398 -14.52 -22.41 -9.73
N ALA A 399 -14.18 -21.19 -10.16
CA ALA A 399 -15.15 -20.19 -10.58
C ALA A 399 -15.76 -20.47 -11.98
N SER A 400 -15.04 -21.18 -12.86
CA SER A 400 -15.50 -21.47 -14.23
C SER A 400 -15.99 -22.92 -14.44
N ASP A 401 -15.50 -23.87 -13.65
CA ASP A 401 -15.81 -25.30 -13.73
C ASP A 401 -16.62 -25.73 -12.50
N LEU A 402 -17.92 -25.43 -12.54
CA LEU A 402 -18.85 -25.72 -11.45
C LEU A 402 -18.94 -27.22 -11.10
N PRO A 403 -18.96 -28.16 -12.07
CA PRO A 403 -18.98 -29.60 -11.76
C PRO A 403 -17.80 -30.08 -10.90
N HIS A 404 -16.60 -29.52 -11.09
CA HIS A 404 -15.39 -29.90 -10.32
C HIS A 404 -15.02 -28.90 -9.23
N ARG A 405 -15.90 -27.93 -8.94
CA ARG A 405 -15.63 -26.81 -8.03
C ARG A 405 -15.10 -27.28 -6.67
N GLU A 406 -15.78 -28.22 -6.01
CA GLU A 406 -15.37 -28.70 -4.68
C GLU A 406 -13.97 -29.33 -4.68
N ALA A 407 -13.66 -30.16 -5.68
CA ALA A 407 -12.34 -30.76 -5.83
C ALA A 407 -11.26 -29.71 -6.08
N LEU A 408 -11.56 -28.68 -6.88
CA LEU A 408 -10.66 -27.56 -7.15
C LEU A 408 -10.42 -26.70 -5.90
N LEU A 409 -11.47 -26.42 -5.11
CA LEU A 409 -11.35 -25.69 -3.84
C LEU A 409 -10.56 -26.49 -2.79
N ALA A 410 -10.73 -27.81 -2.72
CA ALA A 410 -9.92 -28.67 -1.87
C ALA A 410 -8.44 -28.70 -2.30
N SER A 411 -8.18 -28.74 -3.62
CA SER A 411 -6.82 -28.62 -4.16
C SER A 411 -6.20 -27.26 -3.82
N ALA A 412 -6.95 -26.17 -4.00
CA ALA A 412 -6.51 -24.83 -3.63
C ALA A 412 -6.10 -24.74 -2.15
N ARG A 413 -6.94 -25.25 -1.24
CA ARG A 413 -6.65 -25.30 0.21
C ARG A 413 -5.36 -26.03 0.52
N THR A 414 -5.06 -27.12 -0.18
CA THR A 414 -3.84 -27.90 0.06
C THR A 414 -2.58 -27.09 -0.21
N TYR A 415 -2.54 -26.34 -1.31
CA TYR A 415 -1.39 -25.47 -1.62
C TYR A 415 -1.31 -24.26 -0.68
N LEU A 416 -2.45 -23.66 -0.35
CA LEU A 416 -2.50 -22.47 0.50
C LEU A 416 -2.22 -22.77 1.98
N ALA A 417 -2.58 -23.95 2.48
CA ALA A 417 -2.20 -24.38 3.83
C ALA A 417 -0.68 -24.59 3.95
N ARG A 418 -0.03 -25.07 2.89
CA ARG A 418 1.44 -25.13 2.83
C ARG A 418 2.07 -23.74 2.79
N ALA A 419 1.44 -22.80 2.07
CA ALA A 419 1.89 -21.40 2.05
C ALA A 419 1.79 -20.77 3.46
N ASP A 420 0.68 -20.98 4.16
CA ASP A 420 0.47 -20.43 5.52
C ASP A 420 1.42 -21.06 6.54
N ALA A 421 1.74 -22.35 6.39
CA ALA A 421 2.75 -23.00 7.21
C ALA A 421 4.17 -22.45 6.95
N ALA A 422 4.47 -22.04 5.72
CA ALA A 422 5.78 -21.48 5.34
C ALA A 422 5.92 -20.02 5.79
N GLU A 423 4.87 -19.20 5.61
CA GLU A 423 4.84 -17.80 6.03
C GLU A 423 3.50 -17.47 6.72
N PRO A 424 3.41 -17.74 8.05
CA PRO A 424 2.22 -17.41 8.81
C PRO A 424 2.01 -15.89 8.85
N ASN A 425 0.74 -15.47 8.82
CA ASN A 425 0.35 -14.05 8.77
C ASN A 425 0.68 -13.34 7.44
N ASP A 426 0.82 -14.07 6.34
CA ASP A 426 0.74 -13.49 5.01
C ASP A 426 -0.73 -13.17 4.66
N TYR A 427 -1.08 -11.89 4.57
CA TYR A 427 -2.47 -11.47 4.32
C TYR A 427 -3.04 -12.06 3.03
N GLN A 428 -2.18 -12.28 2.02
CA GLN A 428 -2.58 -12.81 0.71
C GLN A 428 -3.00 -14.27 0.85
N THR A 429 -2.17 -15.09 1.52
CA THR A 429 -2.47 -16.49 1.78
C THR A 429 -3.73 -16.65 2.63
N LEU A 430 -3.86 -15.88 3.72
CA LEU A 430 -5.04 -15.93 4.58
C LEU A 430 -6.33 -15.52 3.84
N PHE A 431 -6.24 -14.47 3.01
CA PHE A 431 -7.35 -14.08 2.17
C PHE A 431 -7.70 -15.18 1.16
N LEU A 432 -6.72 -15.74 0.44
CA LEU A 432 -6.94 -16.82 -0.51
C LEU A 432 -7.53 -18.07 0.16
N LEU A 433 -7.09 -18.44 1.37
CA LEU A 433 -7.68 -19.53 2.16
C LEU A 433 -9.16 -19.27 2.43
N ALA A 434 -9.51 -18.07 2.89
CA ALA A 434 -10.93 -17.71 3.10
C ALA A 434 -11.76 -17.82 1.82
N GLN A 435 -11.17 -17.52 0.66
CA GLN A 435 -11.84 -17.63 -0.64
C GLN A 435 -12.08 -19.07 -1.10
N THR A 436 -11.40 -20.06 -0.50
CA THR A 436 -11.68 -21.48 -0.77
C THR A 436 -12.94 -22.01 -0.08
N MET A 437 -13.48 -21.25 0.87
CA MET A 437 -14.58 -21.68 1.73
C MET A 437 -15.93 -21.28 1.16
N ALA A 438 -17.00 -21.94 1.63
CA ALA A 438 -18.37 -21.67 1.22
C ALA A 438 -18.73 -20.18 1.37
N THR A 439 -19.26 -19.59 0.30
CA THR A 439 -19.74 -18.20 0.22
C THR A 439 -21.25 -18.10 0.34
N GLU A 440 -21.96 -19.24 0.30
CA GLU A 440 -23.42 -19.31 0.39
C GLU A 440 -23.83 -19.71 1.80
N GLY A 441 -24.96 -19.18 2.27
CA GLY A 441 -25.43 -19.37 3.64
C GLY A 441 -24.55 -18.67 4.68
N THR A 442 -24.69 -19.04 5.95
CA THR A 442 -23.93 -18.44 7.05
C THR A 442 -22.44 -18.81 6.96
N PRO A 443 -21.52 -17.84 6.89
CA PRO A 443 -20.08 -18.11 6.87
C PRO A 443 -19.59 -18.90 8.08
N SER A 444 -18.62 -19.80 7.87
CA SER A 444 -18.01 -20.55 8.96
C SER A 444 -17.19 -19.62 9.88
N PRO A 445 -17.06 -19.96 11.20
CA PRO A 445 -16.21 -19.20 12.11
C PRO A 445 -14.75 -19.08 11.64
N GLU A 446 -14.23 -20.13 10.99
CA GLU A 446 -12.88 -20.16 10.42
C GLU A 446 -12.73 -19.14 9.28
N ARG A 447 -13.70 -19.05 8.37
CA ARG A 447 -13.69 -18.04 7.29
C ARG A 447 -13.66 -16.63 7.85
N LEU A 448 -14.50 -16.34 8.84
CA LEU A 448 -14.56 -15.04 9.49
C LEU A 448 -13.25 -14.69 10.20
N ALA A 449 -12.61 -15.67 10.86
CA ALA A 449 -11.31 -15.49 11.50
C ALA A 449 -10.19 -15.16 10.49
N LEU A 450 -10.14 -15.89 9.37
CA LEU A 450 -9.18 -15.64 8.28
C LEU A 450 -9.37 -14.25 7.67
N LEU A 451 -10.61 -13.87 7.36
CA LEU A 451 -10.92 -12.55 6.79
C LEU A 451 -10.59 -11.42 7.77
N ARG A 452 -10.93 -11.57 9.06
CA ARG A 452 -10.57 -10.60 10.10
C ARG A 452 -9.06 -10.43 10.20
N ARG A 453 -8.31 -11.53 10.17
CA ARG A 453 -6.84 -11.50 10.23
C ARG A 453 -6.25 -10.85 8.98
N ALA A 454 -6.73 -11.21 7.79
CA ALA A 454 -6.28 -10.62 6.53
C ALA A 454 -6.52 -9.10 6.48
N VAL A 455 -7.69 -8.62 6.90
CA VAL A 455 -7.96 -7.17 7.02
C VAL A 455 -7.03 -6.51 8.03
N GLY A 456 -6.77 -7.16 9.17
CA GLY A 456 -5.88 -6.60 10.19
C GLY A 456 -4.42 -6.47 9.74
N LEU A 457 -3.99 -7.30 8.79
CA LEU A 457 -2.63 -7.30 8.22
C LEU A 457 -2.49 -6.42 6.97
N ALA A 458 -3.59 -6.19 6.26
CA ALA A 458 -3.64 -5.38 5.05
C ALA A 458 -4.84 -4.43 5.07
N PRO A 459 -4.94 -3.55 6.08
CA PRO A 459 -6.08 -2.64 6.21
C PRO A 459 -6.17 -1.69 5.02
N GLU A 460 -5.11 -1.42 4.28
CA GLU A 460 -5.16 -0.55 3.11
C GLU A 460 -5.90 -1.17 1.91
N VAL A 461 -6.08 -2.50 1.84
CA VAL A 461 -6.63 -3.23 0.67
C VAL A 461 -8.17 -3.20 0.67
N PRO A 462 -8.82 -2.40 -0.19
CA PRO A 462 -10.28 -2.21 -0.14
C PRO A 462 -11.08 -3.49 -0.41
N LYS A 463 -10.60 -4.32 -1.35
CA LYS A 463 -11.29 -5.53 -1.78
C LYS A 463 -11.41 -6.56 -0.66
N ILE A 464 -10.37 -6.71 0.16
CA ILE A 464 -10.40 -7.63 1.32
C ILE A 464 -11.41 -7.12 2.35
N ARG A 465 -11.44 -5.80 2.61
CA ARG A 465 -12.42 -5.19 3.53
C ARG A 465 -13.86 -5.43 3.08
N ILE A 466 -14.17 -5.23 1.80
CA ILE A 466 -15.54 -5.45 1.26
C ILE A 466 -15.93 -6.92 1.43
N VAL A 467 -15.06 -7.86 1.05
CA VAL A 467 -15.35 -9.30 1.19
C VAL A 467 -15.56 -9.67 2.65
N ALA A 468 -14.73 -9.15 3.56
CA ALA A 468 -14.89 -9.37 5.00
C ALA A 468 -16.22 -8.78 5.50
N ALA A 469 -16.56 -7.56 5.12
CA ALA A 469 -17.80 -6.91 5.55
C ALA A 469 -19.04 -7.69 5.11
N VAL A 470 -19.09 -8.14 3.87
CA VAL A 470 -20.19 -8.98 3.38
C VAL A 470 -20.28 -10.28 4.17
N ALA A 471 -19.16 -10.94 4.45
CA ALA A 471 -19.15 -12.16 5.25
C ALA A 471 -19.64 -11.93 6.69
N PHE A 472 -19.23 -10.84 7.35
CA PHE A 472 -19.73 -10.50 8.68
C PHE A 472 -21.22 -10.15 8.68
N LEU A 473 -21.70 -9.45 7.65
CA LEU A 473 -23.12 -9.16 7.49
C LEU A 473 -23.95 -10.45 7.32
N MET A 474 -23.46 -11.42 6.53
CA MET A 474 -24.10 -12.74 6.37
C MET A 474 -24.05 -13.62 7.63
N ALA A 475 -23.25 -13.22 8.61
CA ALA A 475 -23.13 -13.88 9.92
C ALA A 475 -23.89 -13.10 11.03
N ASP A 476 -24.79 -12.18 10.65
CA ASP A 476 -25.54 -11.29 11.55
C ASP A 476 -24.64 -10.38 12.44
N ASP A 477 -23.41 -10.11 12.00
CA ASP A 477 -22.49 -9.17 12.66
C ASP A 477 -22.42 -7.84 11.91
N ALA A 478 -23.55 -7.12 11.95
CA ALA A 478 -23.72 -5.80 11.35
C ALA A 478 -22.70 -4.77 11.87
N ASN A 479 -22.34 -4.85 13.15
CA ASN A 479 -21.38 -3.94 13.77
C ASN A 479 -19.99 -4.04 13.14
N THR A 480 -19.48 -5.26 12.98
CA THR A 480 -18.19 -5.47 12.31
C THR A 480 -18.27 -5.09 10.83
N ALA A 481 -19.36 -5.44 10.14
CA ALA A 481 -19.55 -5.08 8.73
C ALA A 481 -19.52 -3.54 8.53
N PHE A 482 -20.25 -2.80 9.37
CA PHE A 482 -20.28 -1.35 9.36
C PHE A 482 -18.89 -0.75 9.61
N ALA A 483 -18.17 -1.25 10.62
CA ALA A 483 -16.82 -0.79 10.95
C ALA A 483 -15.81 -1.03 9.81
N LEU A 484 -16.01 -2.07 8.99
CA LEU A 484 -15.17 -2.37 7.83
C LEU A 484 -15.51 -1.49 6.61
N LEU A 485 -16.79 -1.17 6.39
CA LEU A 485 -17.27 -0.43 5.23
C LEU A 485 -17.18 1.09 5.39
N LYS A 486 -17.50 1.62 6.57
CA LYS A 486 -17.53 3.07 6.83
C LYS A 486 -16.22 3.78 6.44
N PRO A 487 -15.02 3.26 6.76
CA PRO A 487 -13.79 3.91 6.34
C PRO A 487 -13.60 3.90 4.81
N LEU A 488 -14.11 2.87 4.13
CA LEU A 488 -13.95 2.73 2.69
C LEU A 488 -14.96 3.58 1.90
N SER A 489 -16.19 3.70 2.40
CA SER A 489 -17.25 4.49 1.78
C SER A 489 -16.91 5.99 1.74
N ALA A 490 -16.10 6.44 2.68
CA ALA A 490 -15.57 7.79 2.77
C ALA A 490 -14.33 8.07 1.89
N ASP A 491 -13.82 7.07 1.13
CA ASP A 491 -12.64 7.27 0.27
C ASP A 491 -13.02 7.81 -1.13
N PRO A 492 -12.68 9.06 -1.48
CA PRO A 492 -12.98 9.62 -2.80
C PRO A 492 -12.06 9.05 -3.91
N ASN A 493 -10.88 8.54 -3.54
CA ASN A 493 -9.98 7.81 -4.44
C ASN A 493 -10.27 6.30 -4.46
N GLY A 494 -11.19 5.82 -3.63
CA GLY A 494 -11.51 4.40 -3.51
C GLY A 494 -12.26 3.85 -4.74
N GLY A 495 -12.58 4.72 -5.70
CA GLY A 495 -13.12 4.36 -7.00
C GLY A 495 -14.37 3.50 -6.87
N GLU A 496 -14.33 2.32 -7.48
CA GLU A 496 -15.43 1.35 -7.40
C GLU A 496 -15.63 0.80 -5.99
N ALA A 497 -14.54 0.55 -5.24
CA ALA A 497 -14.65 -0.01 -3.89
C ALA A 497 -15.36 0.94 -2.92
N ALA A 498 -15.12 2.25 -3.02
CA ALA A 498 -15.84 3.23 -2.22
C ALA A 498 -17.32 3.34 -2.60
N ARG A 499 -17.66 3.25 -3.90
CA ARG A 499 -19.05 3.18 -4.36
C ARG A 499 -19.76 1.94 -3.81
N GLN A 500 -19.11 0.78 -3.89
CA GLN A 500 -19.63 -0.47 -3.35
C GLN A 500 -19.85 -0.38 -1.84
N ALA A 501 -18.91 0.21 -1.11
CA ALA A 501 -19.05 0.39 0.33
C ALA A 501 -20.23 1.29 0.70
N ARG A 502 -20.46 2.40 -0.04
CA ARG A 502 -21.66 3.24 0.15
C ARG A 502 -22.94 2.46 -0.11
N LEU A 503 -23.01 1.74 -1.23
CA LEU A 503 -24.18 0.91 -1.57
C LEU A 503 -24.49 -0.14 -0.49
N LEU A 504 -23.46 -0.80 0.06
CA LEU A 504 -23.63 -1.78 1.14
C LEU A 504 -24.17 -1.12 2.42
N LEU A 505 -23.64 0.04 2.80
CA LEU A 505 -24.13 0.79 3.97
C LEU A 505 -25.58 1.25 3.78
N ASP A 506 -25.95 1.76 2.60
CA ASP A 506 -27.33 2.17 2.30
C ASP A 506 -28.30 0.98 2.38
N MET A 507 -27.87 -0.22 1.97
CA MET A 507 -28.67 -1.44 2.14
C MET A 507 -28.80 -1.82 3.61
N MET A 508 -27.73 -1.74 4.41
CA MET A 508 -27.81 -2.03 5.85
C MET A 508 -28.82 -1.12 6.55
N ALA A 509 -28.80 0.18 6.24
CA ALA A 509 -29.78 1.16 6.72
C ALA A 509 -31.22 0.80 6.34
N LYS A 510 -31.45 0.45 5.07
CA LYS A 510 -32.78 0.13 4.55
C LYS A 510 -33.39 -1.14 5.17
N TYR A 511 -32.57 -2.13 5.51
CA TYR A 511 -33.04 -3.44 5.98
C TYR A 511 -32.91 -3.62 7.51
N GLY A 512 -32.63 -2.55 8.27
CA GLY A 512 -32.59 -2.59 9.73
C GLY A 512 -31.40 -3.36 10.30
N ALA A 513 -30.30 -3.43 9.54
CA ALA A 513 -29.03 -4.01 9.97
C ALA A 513 -28.03 -2.91 10.42
N GLU A 514 -28.54 -1.83 11.02
CA GLU A 514 -27.70 -0.80 11.63
C GLU A 514 -27.32 -1.18 13.08
N PRO A 515 -26.12 -0.77 13.54
CA PRO A 515 -25.68 -0.89 14.94
C PRO A 515 -26.63 -0.31 15.99
#